data_AF-A0A7V4N4X5-F1
#
_entry.id   AF-A0A7V4N4X5-F1
#
_cell.length_a   1.000
_cell.length_b   1.000
_cell.length_c   1.000
_cell.angle_alpha   90.00
_cell.angle_beta   90.00
_cell.angle_gamma   90.00
#
_symmetry.space_group_name_H-M   'P 1'
#
loop_
_entity.id
_entity.type
_entity.pdbx_description
1 polymer ?
#
loop_
_entity_poly.entity_id
_entity_poly.type
_entity_poly.pdbx_seq_one_letter_code
_entity_poly.pdbx_strand_id
1 'polypeptide(L)'
;MTLDEIVRDIHALQEDLRTYERKYGVLSETFYASYTAGEEPADDNWVLDWSDWAGTYELWLQRRDQYRRLMGEVAAQTDLAEAIIAEADDVATDGLSHRVRRAVVDSGWGWHSQ
;
A
#
# COMPACT_ATOMS: atom_id res chain seq x y z
N MET A 1 6.04 -17.14 3.62
CA MET A 1 4.92 -16.25 3.29
C MET A 1 5.03 -15.84 1.83
N THR A 2 3.96 -15.93 1.08
CA THR A 2 3.84 -15.39 -0.28
C THR A 2 3.53 -13.89 -0.24
N LEU A 3 3.68 -13.19 -1.37
CA LEU A 3 3.32 -11.76 -1.47
C LEU A 3 1.84 -11.52 -1.13
N ASP A 4 0.94 -12.38 -1.62
CA ASP A 4 -0.49 -12.33 -1.33
C ASP A 4 -0.78 -12.48 0.18
N GLU A 5 -0.11 -13.43 0.84
CA GLU A 5 -0.24 -13.60 2.29
C GLU A 5 0.20 -12.36 3.05
N ILE A 6 1.30 -11.72 2.64
CA ILE A 6 1.78 -10.49 3.28
C ILE A 6 0.79 -9.34 3.08
N VAL A 7 0.22 -9.19 1.89
CA VAL A 7 -0.78 -8.14 1.60
C VAL A 7 -2.04 -8.37 2.44
N ARG A 8 -2.53 -9.60 2.53
CA ARG A 8 -3.67 -9.95 3.39
C ARG A 8 -3.38 -9.67 4.87
N ASP A 9 -2.20 -10.04 5.36
CA ASP A 9 -1.77 -9.73 6.73
C ASP A 9 -1.73 -8.22 6.98
N ILE A 10 -1.18 -7.43 6.06
CA ILE A 10 -1.13 -5.95 6.20
C ILE A 10 -2.53 -5.38 6.34
N HIS A 11 -3.49 -5.83 5.52
CA HIS A 11 -4.86 -5.35 5.58
C HIS A 11 -5.60 -5.79 6.85
N ALA A 12 -5.39 -7.02 7.31
CA ALA A 12 -5.98 -7.52 8.55
C ALA A 12 -5.47 -6.71 9.76
N LEU A 13 -4.15 -6.56 9.89
CA LEU A 13 -3.53 -5.79 10.97
C LEU A 13 -3.98 -4.33 10.95
N GLN A 14 -4.15 -3.74 9.77
CA GLN A 14 -4.65 -2.36 9.66
C GLN A 14 -6.11 -2.22 10.14
N GLU A 15 -6.97 -3.24 9.95
CA GLU A 15 -8.33 -3.22 10.51
C GLU A 15 -8.32 -3.38 12.04
N ASP A 16 -7.42 -4.22 12.57
CA ASP A 16 -7.24 -4.36 14.02
C ASP A 16 -6.78 -3.02 14.63
N LEU A 17 -5.80 -2.36 14.03
CA LEU A 17 -5.35 -1.01 14.43
C LEU A 17 -6.50 0.00 14.44
N ARG A 18 -7.33 0.01 13.39
CA ARG A 18 -8.52 0.89 13.29
C ARG A 18 -9.52 0.68 14.43
N THR A 19 -9.54 -0.46 15.09
CA THR A 19 -10.40 -0.69 16.25
C THR A 19 -9.94 0.14 17.45
N TYR A 20 -8.63 0.19 17.71
CA TYR A 20 -8.05 1.03 18.76
C TYR A 20 -8.17 2.52 18.41
N GLU A 21 -7.90 2.90 17.16
CA GLU A 21 -8.01 4.30 16.72
C GLU A 21 -9.43 4.86 16.90
N ARG A 22 -10.45 4.06 16.59
CA ARG A 22 -11.85 4.44 16.82
C ARG A 22 -12.21 4.49 18.30
N LYS A 23 -11.68 3.57 19.11
CA LYS A 23 -11.94 3.49 20.55
C LYS A 23 -11.39 4.71 21.30
N TYR A 24 -10.22 5.18 20.90
CA TYR A 24 -9.51 6.25 21.61
C TYR A 24 -9.47 7.60 20.88
N GLY A 25 -9.87 7.64 19.60
CA GLY A 25 -9.89 8.87 18.80
C GLY A 25 -8.51 9.39 18.40
N VAL A 26 -7.49 8.54 18.40
CA VAL A 26 -6.09 8.87 18.12
C VAL A 26 -5.53 7.90 17.09
N LEU A 27 -4.76 8.40 16.12
CA LEU A 27 -4.12 7.57 15.10
C LEU A 27 -2.98 6.73 15.67
N SER A 28 -2.75 5.55 15.10
CA SER A 28 -1.69 4.63 15.55
C SER A 28 -0.30 5.26 15.50
N GLU A 29 -0.01 6.13 14.53
CA GLU A 29 1.27 6.84 14.46
C GLU A 29 1.50 7.74 15.68
N THR A 30 0.44 8.38 16.19
CA THR A 30 0.53 9.21 17.41
C THR A 30 0.75 8.35 18.64
N PHE A 31 0.05 7.22 18.75
CA PHE A 31 0.30 6.26 19.82
C PHE A 31 1.73 5.74 19.81
N TYR A 32 2.27 5.45 18.64
CA TYR A 32 3.61 4.91 18.50
C TYR A 32 4.71 5.91 18.89
N ALA A 33 4.50 7.20 18.64
CA ALA A 33 5.42 8.23 19.08
C ALA A 33 5.54 8.26 20.62
N SER A 34 4.42 8.21 21.34
CA SER A 34 4.43 8.14 22.82
C SER A 34 5.00 6.82 23.33
N TYR A 35 4.62 5.69 22.72
CA TYR A 35 5.16 4.36 23.06
C TYR A 35 6.69 4.32 22.96
N THR A 36 7.24 4.81 21.84
CA THR A 36 8.70 4.84 21.63
C THR A 36 9.43 5.83 22.54
N ALA A 37 8.74 6.86 23.05
CA ALA A 37 9.26 7.78 24.06
C ALA A 37 9.23 7.21 25.49
N GLY A 38 8.60 6.04 25.70
CA GLY A 38 8.39 5.45 27.03
C GLY A 38 7.30 6.17 27.83
N GLU A 39 6.41 6.90 27.16
CA GLU A 39 5.25 7.54 27.77
C GLU A 39 4.10 6.53 27.84
N GLU A 40 3.75 6.14 29.06
CA GLU A 40 2.59 5.28 29.29
C GLU A 40 1.32 6.13 29.39
N PRO A 41 0.16 5.58 28.97
CA PRO A 41 -1.13 6.21 29.25
C PRO A 41 -1.33 6.45 30.75
N ALA A 42 -1.83 7.64 31.10
CA ALA A 42 -2.14 7.96 32.50
C ALA A 42 -3.36 7.19 33.05
N ASP A 43 -4.16 6.58 32.17
CA ASP A 43 -5.37 5.83 32.52
C ASP A 43 -5.09 4.32 32.45
N ASP A 44 -5.19 3.64 33.59
CA ASP A 44 -5.00 2.19 33.72
C ASP A 44 -5.92 1.38 32.80
N ASN A 45 -7.09 1.93 32.40
CA ASN A 45 -7.98 1.27 31.46
C ASN A 45 -7.38 1.11 30.06
N TRP A 46 -6.30 1.82 29.75
CA TRP A 46 -5.65 1.78 28.45
C TRP A 46 -4.51 0.76 28.42
N VAL A 47 -3.95 0.37 29.56
CA VAL A 47 -2.71 -0.42 29.66
C VAL A 47 -2.84 -1.79 28.98
N LEU A 48 -4.01 -2.45 29.10
CA LEU A 48 -4.25 -3.75 28.45
C LEU A 48 -4.34 -3.61 26.93
N ASP A 49 -5.17 -2.68 26.45
CA ASP A 49 -5.29 -2.42 25.01
C ASP A 49 -4.00 -1.87 24.41
N TRP A 50 -3.19 -1.16 25.19
CA TRP A 50 -1.92 -0.56 24.78
C TRP A 50 -0.89 -1.61 24.36
N SER A 51 -0.78 -2.70 25.13
CA SER A 51 0.18 -3.77 24.85
C SER A 51 -0.21 -4.55 23.60
N ASP A 52 -1.51 -4.86 23.45
CA ASP A 52 -2.03 -5.56 22.27
C ASP A 52 -1.93 -4.69 21.00
N TRP A 53 -2.27 -3.40 21.12
CA TRP A 53 -2.09 -2.43 20.05
C TRP A 53 -0.62 -2.31 19.61
N ALA A 54 0.32 -2.19 20.56
CA ALA A 54 1.74 -2.05 20.26
C ALA A 54 2.27 -3.27 19.49
N GLY A 55 1.95 -4.48 19.95
CA GLY A 55 2.31 -5.72 19.24
C GLY A 55 1.71 -5.79 17.83
N THR A 56 0.47 -5.36 17.67
CA THR A 56 -0.21 -5.30 16.37
C THR A 56 0.49 -4.30 15.43
N TYR A 57 0.83 -3.12 15.94
CA TYR A 57 1.47 -2.07 15.17
C TYR A 57 2.90 -2.43 14.73
N GLU A 58 3.69 -3.01 15.63
CA GLU A 58 5.04 -3.50 15.31
C GLU A 58 4.99 -4.61 14.25
N LEU A 59 4.06 -5.55 14.37
CA LEU A 59 3.87 -6.61 13.37
C LEU A 59 3.46 -6.03 12.01
N TRP A 60 2.58 -5.02 12.01
CA TRP A 60 2.19 -4.31 10.78
C TRP A 60 3.39 -3.64 10.10
N LEU A 61 4.25 -2.96 10.86
CA LEU A 61 5.51 -2.39 10.34
C LEU A 61 6.41 -3.46 9.73
N GLN A 62 6.59 -4.59 10.42
CA GLN A 62 7.40 -5.70 9.92
C GLN A 62 6.87 -6.27 8.60
N ARG A 63 5.54 -6.44 8.48
CA ARG A 63 4.91 -6.93 7.24
C ARG A 63 5.06 -5.93 6.10
N ARG A 64 4.93 -4.62 6.36
CA ARG A 64 5.18 -3.57 5.37
C ARG A 64 6.63 -3.54 4.89
N ASP A 65 7.58 -3.72 5.80
CA ASP A 65 9.00 -3.81 5.44
C ASP A 65 9.33 -5.07 4.66
N GLN A 66 8.69 -6.20 4.98
CA GLN A 66 8.80 -7.42 4.19
C GLN A 66 8.23 -7.23 2.77
N TYR A 67 7.06 -6.62 2.65
CA TYR A 67 6.45 -6.27 1.37
C TYR A 67 7.39 -5.38 0.54
N ARG A 68 7.92 -4.29 1.13
CA ARG A 68 8.82 -3.36 0.44
C ARG A 68 10.08 -4.05 -0.07
N ARG A 69 10.66 -4.96 0.72
CA ARG A 69 11.83 -5.75 0.31
C ARG A 69 11.52 -6.65 -0.90
N LEU A 70 10.44 -7.42 -0.84
CA LEU A 70 10.03 -8.29 -1.95
C LEU A 70 9.74 -7.49 -3.23
N MET A 71 9.03 -6.36 -3.11
CA MET A 71 8.77 -5.50 -4.26
C MET A 71 10.06 -4.88 -4.82
N GLY A 72 11.01 -4.51 -3.96
CA GLY A 72 12.33 -4.04 -4.37
C GLY A 72 13.12 -5.10 -5.14
N GLU A 73 13.07 -6.36 -4.71
CA GLU A 73 13.70 -7.48 -5.41
C GLU A 73 13.07 -7.75 -6.78
N VAL A 74 11.74 -7.65 -6.90
CA VAL A 74 11.02 -7.79 -8.17
C VAL A 74 11.32 -6.63 -9.11
N ALA A 75 11.34 -5.40 -8.60
CA ALA A 75 11.65 -4.19 -9.35
C ALA A 75 13.13 -4.08 -9.76
N ALA A 76 14.05 -4.77 -9.07
CA ALA A 76 15.43 -4.88 -9.51
C ALA A 76 15.63 -5.89 -10.66
N GLN A 77 14.68 -6.81 -10.83
CA GLN A 77 14.73 -7.88 -11.83
C GLN A 77 13.88 -7.58 -13.08
N THR A 78 13.01 -6.58 -13.01
CA THR A 78 12.06 -6.20 -14.06
C THR A 78 12.06 -4.67 -14.15
N ASP A 79 11.88 -4.06 -15.32
CA ASP A 79 11.49 -2.64 -15.45
C ASP A 79 10.04 -2.47 -14.96
N LEU A 80 9.80 -2.84 -13.70
CA LEU A 80 8.49 -3.01 -13.08
C LEU A 80 7.78 -1.66 -12.94
N ALA A 81 8.56 -0.58 -12.83
CA ALA A 81 8.03 0.78 -12.89
C ALA A 81 7.37 1.06 -14.24
N GLU A 82 7.96 0.62 -15.35
CA GLU A 82 7.38 0.75 -16.70
C GLU A 82 6.12 -0.11 -16.84
N ALA A 83 6.13 -1.34 -16.29
CA ALA A 83 4.97 -2.23 -16.32
C ALA A 83 3.79 -1.76 -15.44
N ILE A 84 4.05 -1.23 -14.23
CA ILE A 84 3.00 -0.70 -13.33
C ILE A 84 2.42 0.60 -13.89
N ILE A 85 3.25 1.47 -14.49
CA ILE A 85 2.79 2.69 -15.17
C ILE A 85 1.96 2.31 -16.41
N ALA A 86 2.40 1.34 -17.20
CA ALA A 86 1.66 0.87 -18.38
C ALA A 86 0.30 0.26 -18.02
N GLU A 87 0.23 -0.57 -16.97
CA GLU A 87 -1.04 -1.17 -16.50
C GLU A 87 -1.97 -0.11 -15.88
N ALA A 88 -1.44 0.84 -15.11
CA ALA A 88 -2.22 1.92 -14.53
C ALA A 88 -2.78 2.88 -15.60
N ASP A 89 -2.01 3.12 -16.68
CA ASP A 89 -2.47 3.88 -17.85
C ASP A 89 -3.53 3.10 -18.65
N ASP A 90 -3.44 1.77 -18.74
CA ASP A 90 -4.46 0.92 -19.39
C ASP A 90 -5.78 0.91 -18.61
N VAL A 91 -5.72 0.75 -17.27
CA VAL A 91 -6.89 0.84 -16.38
C VAL A 91 -7.51 2.25 -16.38
N ALA A 92 -6.70 3.30 -16.53
CA ALA A 92 -7.20 4.67 -16.67
C ALA A 92 -7.82 4.95 -18.05
N THR A 93 -7.46 4.17 -19.08
CA THR A 93 -7.94 4.36 -20.46
C THR A 93 -9.12 3.46 -20.84
N ASP A 94 -9.46 2.45 -20.04
CA ASP A 94 -10.62 1.56 -20.24
C ASP A 94 -11.99 2.28 -20.09
N GLY A 95 -11.98 3.56 -19.71
CA GLY A 95 -13.16 4.45 -19.76
C GLY A 95 -13.47 5.08 -21.12
N LEU A 96 -12.57 5.02 -22.12
CA LEU A 96 -12.79 5.66 -23.43
C LEU A 96 -12.30 4.77 -24.59
N SER A 97 -13.14 3.77 -24.89
CA SER A 97 -13.17 3.06 -26.17
C SER A 97 -13.06 4.02 -27.38
N HIS A 98 -12.17 3.68 -28.33
CA HIS A 98 -12.02 4.09 -29.75
C HIS A 98 -10.61 4.55 -30.21
N ARG A 99 -9.66 4.84 -29.34
CA ARG A 99 -8.40 5.53 -29.74
C ARG A 99 -7.20 4.66 -30.10
N VAL A 100 -7.29 3.33 -29.99
CA VAL A 100 -6.26 2.41 -30.52
C VAL A 100 -6.15 2.47 -32.05
N ARG A 101 -7.16 3.02 -32.76
CA ARG A 101 -7.09 3.21 -34.22
C ARG A 101 -6.16 4.34 -34.69
N ARG A 102 -5.71 5.26 -33.82
CA ARG A 102 -4.94 6.44 -34.29
C ARG A 102 -3.42 6.28 -34.17
N ALA A 103 -2.92 5.57 -33.17
CA ALA A 103 -1.47 5.38 -33.01
C ALA A 103 -0.86 4.45 -34.09
N VAL A 104 -1.64 3.49 -34.60
CA VAL A 104 -1.24 2.65 -35.74
C VAL A 104 -1.14 3.46 -37.05
N VAL A 105 -1.86 4.58 -37.18
CA VAL A 105 -1.77 5.48 -38.34
C VAL A 105 -0.50 6.32 -38.31
N ASP A 106 -0.04 6.74 -37.13
CA ASP A 106 1.17 7.56 -36.99
C ASP A 106 2.49 6.74 -37.04
N SER A 107 2.39 5.41 -37.12
CA SER A 107 3.52 4.47 -37.26
C SER A 107 4.03 4.30 -38.71
N GLY A 108 3.51 5.07 -39.68
CA GLY A 108 4.12 5.19 -41.01
C GLY A 108 3.44 4.49 -42.20
N TRP A 109 2.11 4.30 -42.19
CA TRP A 109 1.36 3.92 -43.40
C TRP A 109 0.71 5.17 -44.02
N GLY A 110 1.30 5.67 -45.12
CA GLY A 110 0.91 6.94 -45.75
C GLY A 110 -0.45 6.94 -46.47
N TRP A 111 -1.10 8.10 -46.50
CA TRP A 111 -2.16 8.44 -47.44
C TRP A 111 -1.80 9.75 -48.16
N HIS A 112 -1.82 9.68 -49.50
CA HIS A 112 -1.60 10.82 -50.40
C HIS A 112 -2.74 11.84 -50.31
N SER A 113 -2.36 13.11 -50.47
CA SER A 113 -3.22 14.30 -50.49
C SER A 113 -4.28 14.29 -51.59
N GLN A 114 -5.45 14.85 -51.29
CA GLN A 114 -6.11 15.90 -52.07
C GLN A 114 -7.15 16.63 -51.23
#